data_AF-S6T4I6-F1
#
_entry.id   AF-S6T4I6-F1
#
_cell.length_a   1.000
_cell.length_b   1.000
_cell.length_c   1.000
_cell.angle_alpha   90.00
_cell.angle_beta   90.00
_cell.angle_gamma   90.00
#
_symmetry.space_group_name_H-M   'P 1'
#
loop_
_entity.id
_entity.type
_entity.pdbx_description
1 polymer ?
#
loop_
_entity_poly.entity_id
_entity_poly.type
_entity_poly.pdbx_seq_one_letter_code
_entity_poly.pdbx_strand_id
1 'polypeptide(L)'
;MDFAYSPKVQALRERVTAFMDAYVYPAEAVFEQQVAEGDRWQPTAVMEELKARARAEGLWNLFLPESERGAGLTNLEYAPLAEIMGRSLLGPEPFNCSAPDTGNMEVLVRYANEEQKTRWL
;
A
#
# COMPACT_ATOMS: atom_id res chain seq x y z
N MET A 1 -7.87 -30.47 1.82
CA MET A 1 -8.07 -29.02 1.69
C MET A 1 -6.76 -28.46 1.17
N ASP A 2 -6.81 -27.73 0.06
CA ASP A 2 -5.62 -27.10 -0.52
C ASP A 2 -5.51 -25.68 0.04
N PHE A 3 -4.36 -25.37 0.64
CA PHE A 3 -4.05 -24.08 1.26
C PHE A 3 -2.99 -23.30 0.46
N ALA A 4 -2.60 -23.81 -0.71
CA ALA A 4 -1.66 -23.10 -1.56
C ALA A 4 -2.27 -21.81 -2.10
N TYR A 5 -1.44 -20.77 -2.21
CA TYR A 5 -1.84 -19.53 -2.86
C TYR A 5 -1.93 -19.73 -4.38
N SER A 6 -2.80 -18.97 -5.03
CA SER A 6 -2.85 -18.93 -6.49
C SER A 6 -1.53 -18.40 -7.08
N PRO A 7 -1.17 -18.75 -8.32
CA PRO A 7 0.02 -18.21 -8.98
C PRO A 7 0.07 -16.68 -8.99
N LYS A 8 -1.09 -16.03 -9.15
CA LYS A 8 -1.26 -14.56 -9.06
C LYS A 8 -0.81 -14.03 -7.69
N VAL A 9 -1.32 -14.61 -6.61
CA VAL A 9 -0.99 -14.19 -5.23
C VAL A 9 0.48 -14.49 -4.94
N GLN A 10 0.99 -15.64 -5.36
CA GLN A 10 2.39 -16.00 -5.16
C GLN A 10 3.34 -14.98 -5.84
N ALA A 11 3.07 -14.61 -7.09
CA ALA A 11 3.84 -13.58 -7.79
C ALA A 11 3.77 -12.22 -7.10
N LEU A 12 2.60 -11.80 -6.60
CA LEU A 12 2.48 -10.55 -5.84
C LEU A 12 3.23 -10.60 -4.51
N ARG A 13 3.18 -11.72 -3.79
CA ARG A 13 3.93 -11.90 -2.54
C ARG A 13 5.43 -11.75 -2.77
N GLU A 14 5.96 -12.36 -3.83
CA GLU A 14 7.37 -12.26 -4.20
C GLU A 14 7.76 -10.81 -4.52
N ARG A 15 6.94 -10.10 -5.29
CA ARG A 15 7.18 -8.70 -5.66
C ARG A 15 7.10 -7.75 -4.45
N VAL A 16 6.08 -7.90 -3.60
CA VAL A 16 5.96 -7.10 -2.37
C VAL A 16 7.13 -7.40 -1.43
N THR A 17 7.50 -8.67 -1.25
CA THR A 17 8.67 -9.04 -0.43
C THR A 17 9.95 -8.42 -0.97
N ALA A 18 10.20 -8.54 -2.28
CA ALA A 18 11.37 -7.94 -2.91
C ALA A 18 11.40 -6.42 -2.76
N PHE A 19 10.25 -5.74 -2.88
CA PHE A 19 10.15 -4.30 -2.66
C PHE A 19 10.46 -3.92 -1.20
N MET A 20 9.94 -4.70 -0.24
CA MET A 20 10.21 -4.49 1.18
C MET A 20 11.71 -4.64 1.48
N ASP A 21 12.33 -5.71 0.99
CA ASP A 21 13.75 -6.00 1.16
C ASP A 21 14.66 -4.95 0.51
N ALA A 22 14.32 -4.52 -0.71
CA ALA A 22 15.17 -3.62 -1.48
C ALA A 22 15.03 -2.14 -1.09
N TYR A 23 13.84 -1.71 -0.63
CA TYR A 23 13.54 -0.28 -0.48
C TYR A 23 12.95 0.08 0.88
N VAL A 24 12.03 -0.70 1.45
CA VAL A 24 11.34 -0.31 2.69
C VAL A 24 12.24 -0.47 3.91
N TYR A 25 12.78 -1.67 4.14
CA TYR A 25 13.63 -1.90 5.33
C TYR A 25 14.88 -1.01 5.33
N PRO A 26 15.59 -0.80 4.20
CA PRO A 26 16.72 0.13 4.17
C PRO A 26 16.33 1.59 4.45
N ALA A 27 15.08 1.98 4.16
CA ALA A 27 14.59 3.33 4.34
C ALA A 27 14.18 3.66 5.79
N GLU A 28 14.02 2.66 6.66
CA GLU A 28 13.53 2.87 8.04
C GLU A 28 14.38 3.87 8.83
N ALA A 29 15.71 3.71 8.81
CA ALA A 29 16.61 4.61 9.52
C ALA A 29 16.59 6.05 8.95
N VAL A 30 16.49 6.18 7.62
CA VAL A 30 16.40 7.49 6.95
C VAL A 30 15.08 8.16 7.28
N PHE A 31 13.99 7.40 7.31
CA PHE A 31 12.68 7.89 7.69
C PHE A 31 12.68 8.43 9.12
N GLU A 32 13.21 7.66 10.08
CA GLU A 32 13.30 8.10 11.48
C GLU A 32 14.10 9.39 11.62
N GLN A 33 15.23 9.49 10.92
CA GLN A 33 16.02 10.72 10.89
C GLN A 33 15.23 11.91 10.33
N GLN A 34 14.57 11.74 9.19
CA GLN A 34 13.79 12.81 8.55
C GLN A 34 12.60 13.26 9.42
N VAL A 35 11.96 12.35 10.15
CA VAL A 35 10.90 12.68 11.11
C VAL A 35 11.45 13.46 12.30
N ALA A 36 12.63 13.10 12.80
CA ALA A 36 13.25 13.76 13.96
C ALA A 36 13.74 15.18 13.65
N GLU A 37 14.24 15.41 12.44
CA GLU A 37 14.78 16.71 12.00
C GLU A 37 13.73 17.64 11.38
N GLY A 38 12.68 17.07 10.77
CA GLY A 38 11.65 17.80 10.02
C GLY A 38 10.37 18.12 10.80
N ASP A 39 9.37 18.59 10.07
CA ASP A 39 8.00 18.66 10.60
C ASP A 39 7.37 17.28 10.55
N ARG A 40 7.19 16.67 11.74
CA ARG A 40 6.59 15.35 11.92
C ARG A 40 5.18 15.18 11.34
N TRP A 41 4.50 16.28 10.98
CA TRP A 41 3.17 16.27 10.39
C TRP A 41 3.16 16.34 8.86
N GLN A 42 4.34 16.43 8.23
CA GLN A 42 4.49 16.42 6.79
C GLN A 42 5.08 15.09 6.30
N PRO A 43 4.75 14.65 5.08
CA PRO A 43 5.40 13.50 4.46
C PRO A 43 6.91 13.71 4.37
N THR A 44 7.68 12.68 4.72
CA THR A 44 9.13 12.69 4.57
C THR A 44 9.52 12.46 3.10
N ALA A 45 10.66 12.98 2.69
CA ALA A 45 11.14 12.83 1.31
C ALA A 45 11.31 11.36 0.93
N VAL A 46 11.83 10.54 1.85
CA VAL A 46 12.02 9.11 1.62
C VAL A 46 10.68 8.39 1.41
N MET A 47 9.61 8.77 2.11
CA MET A 47 8.30 8.17 1.93
C MET A 47 7.71 8.48 0.56
N GLU A 48 7.83 9.72 0.08
CA GLU A 48 7.38 10.10 -1.26
C GLU A 48 8.17 9.39 -2.37
N GLU A 49 9.47 9.18 -2.18
CA GLU A 49 10.27 8.36 -3.11
C GLU A 49 9.79 6.90 -3.14
N LEU A 50 9.48 6.30 -1.99
CA LEU A 50 8.95 4.94 -1.91
C LEU A 50 7.59 4.82 -2.62
N LYS A 51 6.68 5.78 -2.41
CA LYS A 51 5.37 5.82 -3.10
C LYS A 51 5.54 5.89 -4.62
N ALA A 52 6.45 6.74 -5.10
CA ALA A 52 6.73 6.88 -6.53
C ALA A 52 7.24 5.56 -7.14
N ARG A 53 8.15 4.86 -6.44
CA ARG A 53 8.67 3.55 -6.87
C ARG A 53 7.58 2.48 -6.89
N ALA A 54 6.83 2.34 -5.81
CA ALA A 54 5.75 1.35 -5.70
C ALA A 54 4.71 1.54 -6.81
N ARG A 55 4.33 2.80 -7.09
CA ARG A 55 3.45 3.13 -8.21
C ARG A 55 4.04 2.78 -9.57
N ALA A 56 5.33 3.05 -9.80
CA ALA A 56 6.01 2.70 -11.06
C ALA A 56 6.09 1.18 -11.29
N GLU A 57 6.19 0.41 -10.21
CA GLU A 57 6.11 -1.06 -10.27
C GLU A 57 4.65 -1.56 -10.34
N GLY A 58 3.63 -0.71 -10.19
CA GLY A 58 2.24 -1.15 -10.17
C GLY A 58 1.85 -1.88 -8.88
N LEU A 59 2.56 -1.63 -7.78
CA LEU A 59 2.22 -2.08 -6.43
C LEU A 59 1.44 -0.96 -5.71
N TRP A 60 0.23 -0.65 -6.17
CA TRP A 60 -0.55 0.51 -5.70
C TRP A 60 -2.01 0.14 -5.50
N ASN A 61 -2.65 0.64 -4.43
CA ASN A 61 -4.05 0.36 -4.09
C ASN A 61 -4.37 -1.15 -4.01
N LEU A 62 -3.45 -1.93 -3.45
CA LEU A 62 -3.58 -3.39 -3.37
C LEU A 62 -4.77 -3.84 -2.50
N PHE A 63 -5.19 -2.97 -1.58
CA PHE A 63 -6.23 -3.25 -0.58
C PHE A 63 -7.66 -3.19 -1.11
N LEU A 64 -7.90 -2.58 -2.28
CA LEU A 64 -9.25 -2.22 -2.72
C LEU A 64 -9.87 -3.34 -3.57
N PRO A 65 -10.76 -4.18 -3.00
CA PRO A 65 -11.39 -5.27 -3.75
C PRO A 65 -12.39 -4.74 -4.77
N GLU A 66 -12.62 -5.52 -5.83
CA GLU A 66 -13.76 -5.34 -6.75
C GLU A 66 -13.88 -3.92 -7.35
N SER A 67 -12.74 -3.25 -7.56
CA SER A 67 -12.68 -1.88 -8.09
C SER A 67 -11.66 -1.78 -9.22
N GLU A 68 -12.02 -1.05 -10.28
CA GLU A 68 -11.11 -0.68 -11.37
C GLU A 68 -9.99 0.27 -10.91
N ARG A 69 -10.10 0.83 -9.69
CA ARG A 69 -9.10 1.72 -9.08
C ARG A 69 -8.08 0.98 -8.19
N GLY A 70 -8.27 -0.32 -8.01
CA GLY A 70 -7.41 -1.19 -7.20
C GLY A 70 -6.85 -2.37 -7.98
N ALA A 71 -6.14 -3.26 -7.29
CA ALA A 71 -5.54 -4.44 -7.91
C ALA A 71 -6.53 -5.60 -8.18
N GLY A 72 -7.83 -5.41 -7.89
CA GLY A 72 -8.86 -6.43 -8.09
C GLY A 72 -8.57 -7.72 -7.32
N LEU A 73 -8.06 -7.59 -6.08
CA LEU A 73 -7.80 -8.71 -5.19
C LEU A 73 -9.02 -8.98 -4.32
N THR A 74 -9.34 -10.24 -4.08
CA THR A 74 -10.25 -10.57 -2.98
C THR A 74 -9.55 -10.34 -1.63
N ASN A 75 -10.32 -10.25 -0.53
CA ASN A 75 -9.72 -10.14 0.81
C ASN A 75 -8.78 -11.31 1.13
N LEU A 76 -9.09 -12.52 0.66
CA LEU A 76 -8.24 -13.70 0.85
C LEU A 76 -6.92 -13.58 0.10
N GLU A 77 -6.94 -12.99 -1.10
CA GLU A 77 -5.74 -12.72 -1.90
C GLU A 77 -4.90 -11.57 -1.34
N TYR A 78 -5.54 -10.55 -0.75
CA TYR A 78 -4.87 -9.40 -0.16
C TYR A 78 -4.24 -9.69 1.20
N ALA A 79 -4.88 -10.52 2.03
CA ALA A 79 -4.42 -10.86 3.38
C ALA A 79 -2.91 -11.20 3.48
N PRO A 80 -2.32 -12.08 2.65
CA PRO A 80 -0.89 -12.39 2.73
C PRO A 80 0.00 -11.21 2.32
N LEU A 81 -0.48 -10.29 1.48
CA LEU A 81 0.26 -9.07 1.12
C LEU A 81 0.23 -8.08 2.30
N ALA A 82 -0.92 -7.92 2.94
CA ALA A 82 -1.06 -7.11 4.14
C ALA A 82 -0.17 -7.61 5.29
N GLU A 83 -0.06 -8.93 5.46
CA GLU A 83 0.86 -9.54 6.42
C GLU A 83 2.32 -9.15 6.14
N ILE A 84 2.76 -9.21 4.87
CA ILE A 84 4.13 -8.83 4.50
C ILE A 84 4.36 -7.33 4.76
N MET A 85 3.43 -6.48 4.32
CA MET A 85 3.52 -5.03 4.53
C MET A 85 3.54 -4.67 6.03
N GLY A 86 2.79 -5.40 6.86
CA GLY A 86 2.72 -5.18 8.30
C GLY A 86 4.00 -5.52 9.07
N ARG A 87 5.05 -6.04 8.42
CA ARG A 87 6.35 -6.32 9.05
C ARG A 87 7.17 -5.06 9.33
N SER A 88 6.79 -3.93 8.73
CA SER A 88 7.37 -2.60 8.98
C SER A 88 6.26 -1.60 9.30
N LEU A 89 6.55 -0.63 10.17
CA LEU A 89 5.63 0.49 10.42
C LEU A 89 5.42 1.35 9.17
N LEU A 90 6.39 1.36 8.26
CA LEU A 90 6.30 2.07 7.00
C LEU A 90 5.53 1.27 5.95
N GLY A 91 5.55 -0.05 6.04
CA GLY A 91 5.25 -0.95 4.93
C GLY A 91 3.96 -0.68 4.16
N PRO A 92 2.81 -0.41 4.79
CA PRO A 92 1.56 -0.16 4.05
C PRO A 92 1.54 1.15 3.25
N GLU A 93 2.23 2.19 3.71
CA GLU A 93 2.12 3.54 3.14
C GLU A 93 2.71 3.67 1.72
N PRO A 94 3.90 3.12 1.39
CA PRO A 94 4.44 3.09 0.04
C PRO A 94 3.47 2.52 -1.00
N PHE A 95 2.64 1.54 -0.63
CA PHE A 95 1.71 0.88 -1.53
C PHE A 95 0.30 1.50 -1.53
N ASN A 96 0.14 2.65 -0.86
CA ASN A 96 -1.14 3.33 -0.64
C ASN A 96 -2.18 2.45 0.08
N CYS A 97 -1.72 1.70 1.08
CA CYS A 97 -2.51 0.75 1.85
C CYS A 97 -2.57 1.10 3.35
N SER A 98 -2.20 2.31 3.75
CA SER A 98 -2.22 2.76 5.14
C SER A 98 -3.60 3.24 5.59
N ALA A 99 -3.93 2.94 6.85
CA ALA A 99 -5.02 3.61 7.55
C ALA A 99 -4.62 5.07 7.86
N PRO A 100 -5.59 6.01 7.97
CA PRO A 100 -7.03 5.83 7.87
C PRO A 100 -7.59 5.84 6.43
N ASP A 101 -6.74 6.11 5.43
CA ASP A 101 -7.19 6.44 4.09
C ASP A 101 -7.81 5.28 3.33
N THR A 102 -7.37 4.04 3.58
CA THR A 102 -8.03 2.85 3.01
C THR A 102 -9.52 2.78 3.33
N GLY A 103 -9.90 3.01 4.59
CA GLY A 103 -11.31 3.06 5.00
C GLY A 103 -12.07 4.22 4.37
N ASN A 104 -11.46 5.41 4.35
CA ASN A 104 -12.07 6.59 3.71
C ASN A 104 -12.30 6.36 2.20
N MET A 105 -11.31 5.81 1.50
CA MET A 105 -11.41 5.45 0.09
C MET A 105 -12.52 4.43 -0.15
N GLU A 106 -12.64 3.38 0.68
CA GLU A 106 -13.73 2.41 0.57
C GLU A 106 -15.11 3.03 0.74
N VAL A 107 -15.28 3.96 1.70
CA VAL A 107 -16.55 4.68 1.90
C VAL A 107 -16.91 5.47 0.64
N LEU A 108 -15.96 6.21 0.07
CA LEU A 108 -16.18 6.99 -1.14
C LEU A 108 -16.50 6.08 -2.35
N VAL A 109 -15.74 5.01 -2.54
CA VAL A 109 -15.97 4.05 -3.64
C VAL A 109 -17.39 3.50 -3.61
N ARG A 110 -17.89 3.11 -2.42
CA ARG A 110 -19.18 2.43 -2.28
C ARG A 110 -20.37 3.37 -2.26
N TYR A 111 -20.23 4.56 -1.67
CA TYR A 111 -21.40 5.37 -1.29
C TYR A 111 -21.39 6.79 -1.83
N ALA A 112 -20.26 7.29 -2.34
CA ALA A 112 -20.22 8.65 -2.87
C ALA A 112 -20.91 8.75 -4.24
N ASN A 113 -21.44 9.94 -4.54
CA ASN A 113 -21.89 10.27 -5.89
C ASN A 113 -20.68 10.59 -6.80
N GLU A 114 -20.92 10.74 -8.10
CA GLU A 114 -19.83 10.95 -9.07
C GLU A 114 -19.07 12.26 -8.83
N GLU A 115 -19.75 13.34 -8.42
CA GLU A 115 -19.09 14.62 -8.10
C GLU A 115 -18.12 14.48 -6.92
N GLN A 116 -18.55 13.79 -5.86
CA GLN A 116 -17.73 13.50 -4.69
C GLN A 116 -16.55 12.59 -5.05
N LYS A 117 -16.77 11.56 -5.87
CA LYS A 117 -15.68 10.69 -6.34
C LYS A 117 -14.66 11.49 -7.16
N THR A 118 -15.09 12.27 -8.15
CA THR A 118 -14.17 13.10 -8.95
C THR A 118 -13.35 14.07 -8.10
N ARG A 119 -13.94 14.62 -7.04
CA ARG A 119 -13.26 15.60 -6.18
C ARG A 119 -12.32 14.98 -5.15
N TRP A 120 -12.62 13.79 -4.62
CA TRP A 120 -11.96 13.24 -3.44
C TRP A 120 -11.35 11.85 -3.61
N LEU A 121 -11.62 11.15 -4.71
CA LEU A 121 -11.20 9.76 -4.98
C LEU A 121 -10.46 9.62 -6.32
#